data_AF-A0AA97JHN4-F1
#
_entry.id   AF-A0AA97JHN4-F1
#
_cell.length_a   1.000
_cell.length_b   1.000
_cell.length_c   1.000
_cell.angle_alpha   90.00
_cell.angle_beta   90.00
_cell.angle_gamma   90.00
#
_symmetry.space_group_name_H-M   'P 1'
#
loop_
_entity.id
_entity.type
_entity.pdbx_description
1 polymer ?
#
loop_
_entity_poly.entity_id
_entity_poly.type
_entity_poly.pdbx_seq_one_letter_code
_entity_poly.pdbx_strand_id
1 'polypeptide(L)'
;MEKWSLMAIAALLGLTIRWTVSLGSYSGAGKPPLYGDYEAQRHWQEVTYNLPVKQWYFNTSDNNLQYWGLDYPPLTAYHSLLCAYVAKLINPSWIALHTSRGHESQPHKLFMRATVLVADLLIYIPAVILYCCYLRETSTKKKIATALCILLYPGLILIDYGHFQYNSVSLGFALWGVLCLSCDLNLLGSVAFCLAINYKQMELYHSLPFFCYLLGKCFKKGLMGKGLLLLIKLGSIVVVSFAVCWLPFCSEVEQILQVLRRLFPVDRGLFEDKVANIWCTLSVLIKIKTVLSSQTQFKLSFALTFLSLLPCCIKLTLQPSLKGFKYALVSCALSFFLFSFQVHEKSILLVSIPVCLVINEIPFMSTWFLLVSTFSMLPLLLKDGLLLSYIVTTLAFFTVCIASFSIFEKTSEDDLQLKTFSSSLRRYIPWFRTFPNLMKSAFLVSITLMGILTLMSATLDPPKKLPDLFPLAVSAVSCLHFLFFLLYFNVITIWELRDSRNQKKSN
;
A
#
# COMPACT_ATOMS: atom_id res chain seq x y z
N MET A 1 20.39 -9.72 -25.45
CA MET A 1 19.46 -10.85 -25.19
C MET A 1 19.48 -11.29 -23.73
N GLU A 2 20.66 -11.53 -23.13
CA GLU A 2 20.81 -11.99 -21.73
C GLU A 2 20.14 -11.11 -20.65
N LYS A 3 20.06 -9.79 -20.85
CA LYS A 3 19.41 -8.87 -19.89
C LYS A 3 17.89 -9.06 -19.85
N TRP A 4 17.28 -9.27 -21.01
CA TRP A 4 15.84 -9.46 -21.14
C TRP A 4 15.42 -10.85 -20.66
N SER A 5 16.28 -11.87 -20.84
CA SER A 5 16.01 -13.21 -20.31
C SER A 5 15.99 -13.23 -18.79
N LEU A 6 16.92 -12.56 -18.10
CA LEU A 6 16.91 -12.51 -16.63
C LEU A 6 15.71 -11.73 -16.07
N MET A 7 15.29 -10.65 -16.72
CA MET A 7 14.08 -9.91 -16.32
C MET A 7 12.81 -10.75 -16.53
N ALA A 8 12.73 -11.49 -17.64
CA ALA A 8 11.65 -12.42 -17.90
C ALA A 8 11.62 -13.56 -16.87
N ILE A 9 12.77 -14.10 -16.47
CA ILE A 9 12.87 -15.10 -15.40
C ILE A 9 12.35 -14.53 -14.07
N ALA A 10 12.71 -13.29 -13.72
CA ALA A 10 12.19 -12.64 -12.51
C ALA A 10 10.66 -12.49 -12.54
N ALA A 11 10.10 -12.10 -13.70
CA ALA A 11 8.66 -12.02 -13.91
C ALA A 11 7.97 -13.39 -13.78
N LEU A 12 8.51 -14.41 -14.45
CA LEU A 12 7.98 -15.78 -14.40
C LEU A 12 8.04 -16.35 -12.99
N LEU A 13 9.12 -16.13 -12.25
CA LEU A 13 9.22 -16.56 -10.85
C LEU A 13 8.17 -15.87 -9.97
N GLY A 14 7.99 -14.55 -10.16
CA GLY A 14 6.95 -13.78 -9.48
C GLY A 14 5.55 -14.31 -9.78
N LEU A 15 5.26 -14.68 -11.02
CA LEU A 15 3.98 -15.27 -11.43
C LEU A 15 3.77 -16.66 -10.84
N THR A 16 4.78 -17.52 -10.89
CA THR A 16 4.71 -18.88 -10.33
C THR A 16 4.41 -18.83 -8.84
N ILE A 17 5.08 -17.97 -8.08
CA ILE A 17 4.85 -17.87 -6.63
C ILE A 17 3.43 -17.34 -6.33
N ARG A 18 2.96 -16.32 -7.06
CA ARG A 18 1.58 -15.83 -6.95
C ARG A 18 0.55 -16.93 -7.20
N TRP A 19 0.73 -17.68 -8.29
CA TRP A 19 -0.17 -18.78 -8.64
C TRP A 19 -0.16 -19.88 -7.59
N THR A 20 1.01 -20.26 -7.06
CA THR A 20 1.12 -21.27 -5.99
C THR A 20 0.40 -20.82 -4.72
N VAL A 21 0.52 -19.56 -4.31
CA VAL A 21 -0.22 -19.01 -3.15
C VAL A 21 -1.74 -19.07 -3.40
N SER A 22 -2.18 -18.85 -4.64
CA SER A 22 -3.60 -18.87 -5.01
C SER A 22 -4.31 -20.22 -4.83
N LEU A 23 -3.53 -21.31 -4.74
CA LEU A 23 -4.03 -22.66 -4.46
C LEU A 23 -4.56 -22.78 -3.02
N GLY A 24 -4.07 -21.96 -2.09
CA GLY A 24 -4.49 -21.93 -0.69
C GLY A 24 -5.93 -21.45 -0.49
N SER A 25 -6.35 -21.40 0.78
CA SER A 25 -7.64 -20.83 1.21
C SER A 25 -7.76 -19.33 0.87
N TYR A 26 -8.94 -18.76 1.07
CA TYR A 26 -9.24 -17.34 0.83
C TYR A 26 -10.03 -16.75 2.00
N SER A 27 -10.18 -15.41 2.02
CA SER A 27 -10.93 -14.73 3.06
C SER A 27 -12.39 -15.18 3.11
N GLY A 28 -12.78 -15.75 4.24
CA GLY A 28 -14.16 -16.19 4.50
C GLY A 28 -14.55 -17.55 3.96
N ALA A 29 -13.61 -18.36 3.47
CA ALA A 29 -13.90 -19.71 2.96
C ALA A 29 -14.65 -20.57 3.99
N GLY A 30 -15.81 -21.11 3.63
CA GLY A 30 -16.63 -21.94 4.49
C GLY A 30 -17.17 -21.23 5.75
N LYS A 31 -17.34 -19.90 5.74
CA LYS A 31 -17.80 -19.10 6.89
C LYS A 31 -19.13 -18.36 6.61
N PRO A 32 -20.27 -19.07 6.44
CA PRO A 32 -21.57 -18.42 6.32
C PRO A 32 -21.95 -17.64 7.60
N PRO A 33 -22.88 -16.67 7.54
CA PRO A 33 -23.63 -16.26 6.35
C PRO A 33 -22.94 -15.17 5.51
N LEU A 34 -21.97 -14.45 6.07
CA LEU A 34 -21.34 -13.31 5.40
C LEU A 34 -20.05 -13.65 4.64
N TYR A 35 -19.37 -14.76 4.94
CA TYR A 35 -18.08 -15.08 4.31
C TYR A 35 -17.03 -13.96 4.53
N GLY A 36 -16.32 -13.54 3.48
CA GLY A 36 -15.20 -12.58 3.57
C GLY A 36 -14.98 -11.84 2.27
N ASP A 37 -13.79 -11.26 2.10
CA ASP A 37 -13.48 -10.37 0.96
C ASP A 37 -13.67 -11.06 -0.41
N TYR A 38 -13.49 -12.39 -0.49
CA TYR A 38 -13.78 -13.16 -1.71
C TYR A 38 -15.25 -13.02 -2.14
N GLU A 39 -16.18 -13.17 -1.19
CA GLU A 39 -17.61 -13.06 -1.44
C GLU A 39 -18.01 -11.62 -1.76
N ALA A 40 -17.34 -10.63 -1.14
CA ALA A 40 -17.56 -9.22 -1.48
C ALA A 40 -17.30 -8.95 -2.97
N GLN A 41 -16.15 -9.42 -3.48
CA GLN A 41 -15.80 -9.24 -4.89
C GLN A 41 -16.75 -10.01 -5.83
N ARG A 42 -17.17 -11.22 -5.47
CA ARG A 42 -18.16 -11.98 -6.24
C ARG A 42 -19.50 -11.24 -6.27
N HIS A 43 -19.97 -10.75 -5.12
CA HIS A 43 -21.23 -10.03 -5.03
C HIS A 43 -21.20 -8.73 -5.85
N TRP A 44 -20.07 -8.03 -5.92
CA TRP A 44 -19.94 -6.87 -6.80
C TRP A 44 -20.07 -7.24 -8.28
N GLN A 45 -19.58 -8.41 -8.70
CA GLN A 45 -19.81 -8.91 -10.07
C GLN A 45 -21.29 -9.20 -10.33
N GLU A 46 -22.00 -9.83 -9.38
CA GLU A 46 -23.45 -10.05 -9.44
C GLU A 46 -24.22 -8.72 -9.55
N VAL A 47 -23.95 -7.76 -8.66
CA VAL A 47 -24.65 -6.46 -8.61
C VAL A 47 -24.42 -5.66 -9.88
N THR A 48 -23.16 -5.52 -10.30
CA THR A 48 -22.81 -4.66 -11.44
C THR A 48 -23.37 -5.18 -12.75
N TYR A 49 -23.45 -6.50 -12.92
CA TYR A 49 -23.98 -7.12 -14.12
C TYR A 49 -25.51 -7.11 -14.19
N ASN A 50 -26.21 -7.40 -13.08
CA ASN A 50 -27.65 -7.58 -13.11
C ASN A 50 -28.46 -6.29 -12.87
N LEU A 51 -27.87 -5.27 -12.24
CA LEU A 51 -28.59 -4.06 -11.85
C LEU A 51 -28.18 -2.84 -12.69
N PRO A 52 -29.11 -1.89 -12.94
CA PRO A 52 -28.78 -0.60 -13.53
C PRO A 52 -27.73 0.15 -12.69
N VAL A 53 -26.85 0.91 -13.35
CA VAL A 53 -25.74 1.65 -12.70
C VAL A 53 -26.21 2.53 -11.53
N LYS A 54 -27.40 3.13 -11.65
CA LYS A 54 -28.01 3.97 -10.61
C LYS A 54 -28.35 3.23 -9.31
N GLN A 55 -28.36 1.89 -9.31
CA GLN A 55 -28.67 1.06 -8.16
C GLN A 55 -27.43 0.45 -7.48
N TRP A 56 -26.25 0.53 -8.10
CA TRP A 56 -25.05 -0.18 -7.59
C TRP A 56 -24.64 0.22 -6.16
N TYR A 57 -24.87 1.49 -5.79
CA TYR A 57 -24.50 2.05 -4.49
C TYR A 57 -25.70 2.35 -3.58
N PHE A 58 -26.90 1.90 -3.95
CA PHE A 58 -28.14 2.18 -3.22
C PHE A 58 -28.73 0.91 -2.62
N ASN A 59 -29.38 1.03 -1.47
CA ASN A 59 -30.25 -0.03 -0.97
C ASN A 59 -31.51 -0.07 -1.84
N THR A 60 -31.81 -1.23 -2.42
CA THR A 60 -33.02 -1.48 -3.21
C THR A 60 -33.62 -2.83 -2.80
N SER A 61 -34.73 -3.22 -3.44
CA SER A 61 -35.25 -4.60 -3.34
C SER A 61 -34.21 -5.65 -3.73
N ASP A 62 -33.33 -5.30 -4.67
CA ASP A 62 -32.39 -6.22 -5.30
C ASP A 62 -30.94 -6.05 -4.84
N ASN A 63 -30.61 -4.93 -4.20
CA ASN A 63 -29.29 -4.63 -3.66
C ASN A 63 -29.36 -4.32 -2.17
N ASN A 64 -28.80 -5.21 -1.34
CA ASN A 64 -28.69 -5.01 0.10
C ASN A 64 -27.27 -4.57 0.45
N LEU A 65 -27.07 -3.28 0.75
CA LEU A 65 -25.76 -2.73 1.08
C LEU A 65 -25.17 -3.24 2.39
N GLN A 66 -25.95 -3.94 3.23
CA GLN A 66 -25.45 -4.64 4.42
C GLN A 66 -24.81 -5.99 4.07
N TYR A 67 -25.11 -6.55 2.90
CA TYR A 67 -24.46 -7.74 2.37
C TYR A 67 -23.44 -7.33 1.31
N TRP A 68 -22.24 -6.95 1.76
CA TRP A 68 -21.13 -6.56 0.88
C TRP A 68 -21.47 -5.50 -0.19
N GLY A 69 -22.14 -4.42 0.23
CA GLY A 69 -22.38 -3.27 -0.64
C GLY A 69 -21.09 -2.72 -1.27
N LEU A 70 -21.23 -2.08 -2.43
CA LEU A 70 -20.08 -1.58 -3.17
C LEU A 70 -19.47 -0.37 -2.46
N ASP A 71 -18.22 -0.51 -2.01
CA ASP A 71 -17.52 0.47 -1.15
C ASP A 71 -16.31 1.13 -1.82
N TYR A 72 -16.03 0.76 -3.08
CA TYR A 72 -14.92 1.28 -3.89
C TYR A 72 -15.44 2.20 -5.00
N PRO A 73 -14.60 3.10 -5.56
CA PRO A 73 -15.05 4.08 -6.53
C PRO A 73 -15.37 3.43 -7.89
N PRO A 74 -15.96 4.21 -8.82
CA PRO A 74 -16.55 3.69 -10.06
C PRO A 74 -15.64 2.77 -10.89
N LEU A 75 -14.32 2.99 -10.91
CA LEU A 75 -13.42 2.17 -11.73
C LEU A 75 -13.34 0.72 -11.23
N THR A 76 -13.48 0.48 -9.91
CA THR A 76 -13.63 -0.89 -9.39
C THR A 76 -14.95 -1.50 -9.86
N ALA A 77 -16.05 -0.75 -9.82
CA ALA A 77 -17.35 -1.26 -10.25
C ALA A 77 -17.34 -1.66 -11.74
N TYR A 78 -16.69 -0.88 -12.62
CA TYR A 78 -16.51 -1.27 -14.02
C TYR A 78 -15.60 -2.49 -14.19
N HIS A 79 -14.57 -2.64 -13.35
CA HIS A 79 -13.74 -3.84 -13.38
C HIS A 79 -14.54 -5.07 -12.93
N SER A 80 -15.34 -4.98 -11.86
CA SER A 80 -16.27 -6.03 -11.45
C SER A 80 -17.26 -6.38 -12.55
N LEU A 81 -17.81 -5.37 -13.26
CA LEU A 81 -18.68 -5.58 -14.41
C LEU A 81 -17.99 -6.36 -15.53
N LEU A 82 -16.75 -5.98 -15.88
CA LEU A 82 -15.96 -6.69 -16.89
C LEU A 82 -15.74 -8.16 -16.51
N CYS A 83 -15.34 -8.42 -15.25
CA CYS A 83 -15.22 -9.78 -14.74
C CYS A 83 -16.55 -10.53 -14.81
N ALA A 84 -17.67 -9.88 -14.47
CA ALA A 84 -18.99 -10.49 -14.50
C ALA A 84 -19.43 -10.91 -15.93
N TYR A 85 -19.10 -10.11 -16.95
CA TYR A 85 -19.33 -10.53 -18.34
C TYR A 85 -18.57 -11.81 -18.69
N VAL A 86 -17.31 -11.93 -18.25
CA VAL A 86 -16.55 -13.17 -18.45
C VAL A 86 -17.13 -14.32 -17.61
N ALA A 87 -17.54 -14.07 -16.38
CA ALA A 87 -18.19 -15.05 -15.50
C ALA A 87 -19.46 -15.63 -16.16
N LYS A 88 -20.32 -14.77 -16.73
CA LYS A 88 -21.52 -15.16 -17.47
C LYS A 88 -21.21 -16.12 -18.61
N LEU A 89 -20.15 -15.87 -19.37
CA LEU A 89 -19.79 -16.69 -20.52
C LEU A 89 -19.35 -18.11 -20.11
N ILE A 90 -18.76 -18.24 -18.91
CA ILE A 90 -18.26 -19.51 -18.39
C ILE A 90 -19.37 -20.25 -17.62
N ASN A 91 -19.97 -19.59 -16.63
CA ASN A 91 -21.08 -20.14 -15.84
C ASN A 91 -21.94 -19.00 -15.25
N PRO A 92 -23.15 -18.76 -15.81
CA PRO A 92 -24.07 -17.74 -15.32
C PRO A 92 -24.48 -17.90 -13.85
N SER A 93 -24.41 -19.11 -13.28
CA SER A 93 -24.85 -19.35 -11.90
C SER A 93 -23.97 -18.65 -10.86
N TRP A 94 -22.73 -18.28 -11.19
CA TRP A 94 -21.80 -17.60 -10.27
C TRP A 94 -22.22 -16.17 -9.93
N ILE A 95 -23.00 -15.55 -10.81
CA ILE A 95 -23.46 -14.16 -10.71
C ILE A 95 -24.98 -14.06 -10.81
N ALA A 96 -25.70 -15.16 -10.59
CA ALA A 96 -27.15 -15.17 -10.63
C ALA A 96 -27.71 -14.36 -9.45
N LEU A 97 -28.51 -13.34 -9.77
CA LEU A 97 -29.08 -12.44 -8.77
C LEU A 97 -29.89 -13.24 -7.72
N HIS A 98 -29.67 -12.94 -6.44
CA HIS A 98 -30.32 -13.56 -5.27
C HIS A 98 -29.91 -15.01 -4.95
N THR A 99 -29.57 -15.83 -5.94
CA THR A 99 -29.27 -17.26 -5.74
C THR A 99 -27.79 -17.57 -5.62
N SER A 100 -26.90 -16.67 -6.09
CA SER A 100 -25.44 -16.90 -6.09
C SER A 100 -24.72 -16.39 -4.84
N ARG A 101 -25.45 -15.87 -3.84
CA ARG A 101 -24.86 -15.40 -2.57
C ARG A 101 -24.21 -16.55 -1.81
N GLY A 102 -22.94 -16.38 -1.46
CA GLY A 102 -22.14 -17.41 -0.80
C GLY A 102 -21.75 -18.58 -1.72
N HIS A 103 -21.73 -18.40 -3.04
CA HIS A 103 -21.40 -19.47 -3.98
C HIS A 103 -19.94 -19.94 -3.86
N GLU A 104 -19.75 -21.17 -3.38
CA GLU A 104 -18.45 -21.81 -3.27
C GLU A 104 -18.36 -23.03 -4.21
N SER A 105 -17.38 -23.01 -5.12
CA SER A 105 -17.04 -24.16 -5.95
C SER A 105 -15.61 -24.04 -6.45
N GLN A 106 -14.95 -25.17 -6.73
CA GLN A 106 -13.56 -25.16 -7.21
C GLN A 106 -13.40 -24.44 -8.57
N PRO A 107 -14.31 -24.61 -9.56
CA PRO A 107 -14.23 -23.84 -10.81
C PRO A 107 -14.40 -22.33 -10.60
N HIS A 108 -15.29 -21.91 -9.71
CA HIS A 108 -15.49 -20.49 -9.37
C HIS A 108 -14.23 -19.91 -8.71
N LYS A 109 -13.62 -20.63 -7.76
CA LYS A 109 -12.35 -20.25 -7.14
C LYS A 109 -11.26 -20.05 -8.19
N LEU A 110 -11.11 -20.98 -9.12
CA LEU A 110 -10.12 -20.87 -10.20
C LEU A 110 -10.37 -19.63 -11.07
N PHE A 111 -11.62 -19.37 -11.46
CA PHE A 111 -12.00 -18.18 -12.22
C PHE A 111 -11.61 -16.90 -11.48
N MET A 112 -12.01 -16.78 -10.21
CA MET A 112 -11.70 -15.62 -9.38
C MET A 112 -10.19 -15.43 -9.18
N ARG A 113 -9.41 -16.49 -8.97
CA ARG A 113 -7.93 -16.38 -8.89
C ARG A 113 -7.33 -15.93 -10.23
N ALA A 114 -7.88 -16.38 -11.35
CA ALA A 114 -7.43 -15.99 -12.67
C ALA A 114 -7.71 -14.52 -12.98
N THR A 115 -8.84 -13.95 -12.53
CA THR A 115 -9.13 -12.52 -12.73
C THR A 115 -8.11 -11.63 -12.01
N VAL A 116 -7.70 -11.98 -10.79
CA VAL A 116 -6.61 -11.29 -10.07
C VAL A 116 -5.30 -11.38 -10.85
N LEU A 117 -4.95 -12.58 -11.33
CA LEU A 117 -3.73 -12.80 -12.11
C LEU A 117 -3.70 -11.95 -13.39
N VAL A 118 -4.80 -11.93 -14.14
CA VAL A 118 -4.92 -11.16 -15.39
C VAL A 118 -4.80 -9.65 -15.10
N ALA A 119 -5.46 -9.15 -14.05
CA ALA A 119 -5.37 -7.74 -13.69
C ALA A 119 -3.94 -7.34 -13.28
N ASP A 120 -3.23 -8.18 -12.51
CA ASP A 120 -1.83 -7.98 -12.12
C ASP A 120 -0.89 -7.99 -13.35
N LEU A 121 -1.09 -8.94 -14.27
CA LEU A 121 -0.34 -9.06 -15.53
C LEU A 121 -0.51 -7.85 -16.46
N LEU A 122 -1.70 -7.25 -16.49
CA LEU A 122 -1.99 -6.11 -17.37
C LEU A 122 -1.49 -4.79 -16.78
N ILE A 123 -1.47 -4.64 -15.46
CA ILE A 123 -1.31 -3.32 -14.82
C ILE A 123 -0.03 -3.24 -13.98
N TYR A 124 0.13 -4.09 -12.97
CA TYR A 124 1.20 -3.95 -11.98
C TYR A 124 2.53 -4.53 -12.46
N ILE A 125 2.56 -5.75 -12.98
CA ILE A 125 3.80 -6.39 -13.43
C ILE A 125 4.52 -5.56 -14.52
N PRO A 126 3.83 -5.05 -15.57
CA PRO A 126 4.47 -4.17 -16.55
C PRO A 126 4.99 -2.88 -15.93
N ALA A 127 4.27 -2.27 -14.98
CA ALA A 127 4.70 -1.06 -14.29
C ALA A 127 6.01 -1.29 -13.53
N VAL A 128 6.13 -2.42 -12.81
CA VAL A 128 7.35 -2.81 -12.08
C VAL A 128 8.52 -3.01 -13.03
N ILE A 129 8.33 -3.81 -14.08
CA ILE A 129 9.40 -4.12 -15.04
C ILE A 129 9.91 -2.83 -15.70
N LEU A 130 8.99 -1.99 -16.21
CA LEU A 130 9.35 -0.75 -16.89
C LEU A 130 9.99 0.26 -15.94
N TYR A 131 9.50 0.38 -14.70
CA TYR A 131 10.13 1.22 -13.67
C TYR A 131 11.57 0.77 -13.39
N CYS A 132 11.80 -0.52 -13.16
CA CYS A 132 13.13 -1.05 -12.90
C CYS A 132 14.06 -0.91 -14.11
N CYS A 133 13.56 -1.08 -15.33
CA CYS A 133 14.30 -0.81 -16.56
C CYS A 133 14.72 0.67 -16.65
N TYR A 134 13.84 1.59 -16.23
CA TYR A 134 14.06 3.03 -16.29
C TYR A 134 15.09 3.55 -15.29
N LEU A 135 15.33 2.88 -14.16
CA LEU A 135 16.29 3.31 -13.13
C LEU A 135 17.65 3.69 -13.75
N ARG A 136 17.94 4.99 -13.83
CA ARG A 136 19.18 5.52 -14.41
C ARG A 136 20.35 5.21 -13.47
N GLU A 137 21.56 5.10 -14.02
CA GLU A 137 22.81 4.93 -13.24
C GLU A 137 22.88 3.68 -12.33
N THR A 138 21.97 2.73 -12.51
CA THR A 138 21.92 1.47 -11.75
C THR A 138 22.42 0.31 -12.61
N SER A 139 23.27 -0.55 -12.07
CA SER A 139 23.78 -1.73 -12.80
C SER A 139 22.64 -2.68 -13.17
N THR A 140 22.77 -3.40 -14.29
CA THR A 140 21.73 -4.35 -14.75
C THR A 140 21.39 -5.39 -13.69
N LYS A 141 22.39 -5.91 -12.97
CA LYS A 141 22.18 -6.85 -11.84
C LYS A 141 21.28 -6.24 -10.76
N LYS A 142 21.55 -4.99 -10.36
CA LYS A 142 20.72 -4.29 -9.37
C LYS A 142 19.30 -4.04 -9.89
N LYS A 143 19.12 -3.67 -11.17
CA LYS A 143 17.77 -3.51 -11.76
C LYS A 143 16.94 -4.79 -11.68
N ILE A 144 17.54 -5.93 -12.03
CA ILE A 144 16.89 -7.25 -11.96
C ILE A 144 16.59 -7.60 -10.50
N ALA A 145 17.54 -7.38 -9.58
CA ALA A 145 17.35 -7.56 -8.15
C ALA A 145 16.18 -6.72 -7.59
N THR A 146 16.06 -5.45 -8.00
CA THR A 146 14.93 -4.60 -7.62
C THR A 146 13.62 -5.17 -8.13
N ALA A 147 13.54 -5.49 -9.42
CA ALA A 147 12.33 -6.05 -10.02
C ALA A 147 11.93 -7.34 -9.31
N LEU A 148 12.89 -8.23 -9.07
CA LEU A 148 12.68 -9.48 -8.34
C LEU A 148 12.16 -9.23 -6.93
N CYS A 149 12.75 -8.29 -6.18
CA CYS A 149 12.28 -7.95 -4.84
C CYS A 149 10.85 -7.39 -4.84
N ILE A 150 10.53 -6.44 -5.73
CA ILE A 150 9.19 -5.84 -5.82
C ILE A 150 8.16 -6.90 -6.21
N LEU A 151 8.50 -7.77 -7.17
CA LEU A 151 7.62 -8.84 -7.60
C LEU A 151 7.46 -9.92 -6.52
N LEU A 152 8.48 -10.22 -5.72
CA LEU A 152 8.42 -11.23 -4.66
C LEU A 152 7.97 -10.71 -3.30
N TYR A 153 7.56 -9.45 -3.20
CA TYR A 153 7.13 -8.87 -1.93
C TYR A 153 5.93 -9.67 -1.34
N PRO A 154 6.10 -10.34 -0.18
CA PRO A 154 5.11 -11.28 0.34
C PRO A 154 3.79 -10.60 0.71
N GLY A 155 3.85 -9.38 1.26
CA GLY A 155 2.65 -8.67 1.70
C GLY A 155 1.62 -8.50 0.58
N LEU A 156 2.04 -8.06 -0.61
CA LEU A 156 1.13 -7.91 -1.74
C LEU A 156 0.64 -9.26 -2.26
N ILE A 157 1.54 -10.26 -2.39
CA ILE A 157 1.19 -11.60 -2.89
C ILE A 157 0.15 -12.26 -1.98
N LEU A 158 0.37 -12.25 -0.67
CA LEU A 158 -0.49 -12.92 0.30
C LEU A 158 -1.87 -12.25 0.38
N ILE A 159 -1.95 -10.93 0.23
CA ILE A 159 -3.23 -10.22 0.26
C ILE A 159 -4.00 -10.38 -1.06
N ASP A 160 -3.36 -10.25 -2.22
CA ASP A 160 -4.08 -10.37 -3.49
C ASP A 160 -4.37 -11.83 -3.84
N TYR A 161 -3.38 -12.71 -3.75
CA TYR A 161 -3.49 -14.11 -4.20
C TYR A 161 -3.84 -15.08 -3.07
N GLY A 162 -3.68 -14.72 -1.80
CA GLY A 162 -4.15 -15.53 -0.68
C GLY A 162 -5.51 -15.06 -0.19
N HIS A 163 -5.54 -13.91 0.47
CA HIS A 163 -6.72 -13.30 1.09
C HIS A 163 -7.83 -12.98 0.07
N PHE A 164 -7.47 -12.68 -1.18
CA PHE A 164 -8.35 -12.31 -2.30
C PHE A 164 -8.71 -10.82 -2.35
N GLN A 165 -7.85 -10.04 -3.00
CA GLN A 165 -8.03 -8.60 -3.22
C GLN A 165 -7.43 -8.19 -4.58
N TYR A 166 -7.82 -7.02 -5.08
CA TYR A 166 -7.25 -6.43 -6.29
C TYR A 166 -6.38 -5.19 -5.98
N ASN A 167 -5.48 -5.27 -4.99
CA ASN A 167 -4.66 -4.09 -4.64
C ASN A 167 -3.63 -3.77 -5.72
N SER A 168 -3.09 -4.78 -6.39
CA SER A 168 -2.15 -4.66 -7.51
C SER A 168 -2.63 -3.70 -8.59
N VAL A 169 -3.94 -3.64 -8.88
CA VAL A 169 -4.48 -2.70 -9.88
C VAL A 169 -4.27 -1.25 -9.45
N SER A 170 -4.75 -0.90 -8.25
CA SER A 170 -4.61 0.45 -7.68
C SER A 170 -3.14 0.85 -7.54
N LEU A 171 -2.35 0.00 -6.88
CA LEU A 171 -0.92 0.23 -6.65
C LEU A 171 -0.14 0.27 -7.96
N GLY A 172 -0.56 -0.51 -8.96
CA GLY A 172 0.02 -0.53 -10.30
C GLY A 172 -0.24 0.76 -11.06
N PHE A 173 -1.45 1.30 -11.00
CA PHE A 173 -1.74 2.63 -11.55
C PHE A 173 -0.96 3.74 -10.83
N ALA A 174 -0.81 3.66 -9.50
CA ALA A 174 0.04 4.59 -8.76
C ALA A 174 1.51 4.48 -9.20
N LEU A 175 2.02 3.27 -9.41
CA LEU A 175 3.37 3.03 -9.92
C LEU A 175 3.56 3.52 -11.36
N TRP A 176 2.57 3.35 -12.24
CA TRP A 176 2.53 3.99 -13.56
C TRP A 176 2.61 5.51 -13.44
N GLY A 177 1.90 6.10 -12.47
CA GLY A 177 2.01 7.50 -12.11
C GLY A 177 3.46 7.90 -11.78
N VAL A 178 4.11 7.17 -10.88
CA VAL A 178 5.52 7.42 -10.49
C VAL A 178 6.47 7.26 -11.68
N LEU A 179 6.28 6.23 -12.51
CA LEU A 179 7.08 5.99 -13.71
C LEU A 179 6.95 7.16 -14.71
N CYS A 180 5.72 7.58 -15.03
CA CYS A 180 5.48 8.68 -15.94
C CYS A 180 6.08 10.00 -15.43
N LEU A 181 5.95 10.29 -14.13
CA LEU A 181 6.59 11.46 -13.51
C LEU A 181 8.12 11.39 -13.58
N SER A 182 8.69 10.19 -13.43
CA SER A 182 10.13 9.94 -13.56
C SER A 182 10.62 10.15 -14.99
N CYS A 183 9.76 9.97 -16.00
CA CYS A 183 9.99 10.26 -17.41
C CYS A 183 9.59 11.69 -17.82
N ASP A 184 9.30 12.59 -16.88
CA ASP A 184 8.79 13.95 -17.12
C ASP A 184 7.44 14.05 -17.87
N LEU A 185 6.73 12.94 -18.03
CA LEU A 185 5.39 12.83 -18.61
C LEU A 185 4.31 13.20 -17.58
N ASN A 186 4.33 14.47 -17.13
CA ASN A 186 3.54 14.90 -15.97
C ASN A 186 2.02 14.69 -16.14
N LEU A 187 1.47 14.95 -17.33
CA LEU A 187 0.04 14.80 -17.58
C LEU A 187 -0.40 13.33 -17.52
N LEU A 188 0.37 12.43 -18.16
CA LEU A 188 0.08 11.00 -18.15
C LEU A 188 0.24 10.42 -16.73
N GLY A 189 1.24 10.90 -15.98
CA GLY A 189 1.41 10.55 -14.57
C GLY A 189 0.22 10.97 -13.71
N SER A 190 -0.34 12.16 -13.95
CA SER A 190 -1.57 12.61 -13.29
C SER A 190 -2.78 11.75 -13.67
N VAL A 191 -2.95 11.37 -14.94
CA VAL A 191 -4.02 10.46 -15.38
C VAL A 191 -3.91 9.11 -14.66
N ALA A 192 -2.73 8.48 -14.71
CA ALA A 192 -2.50 7.20 -14.05
C ALA A 192 -2.79 7.26 -12.55
N PHE A 193 -2.37 8.32 -11.87
CA PHE A 193 -2.68 8.48 -10.45
C PHE A 193 -4.17 8.76 -10.17
N CYS A 194 -4.88 9.46 -11.06
CA CYS A 194 -6.34 9.58 -10.98
C CYS A 194 -7.02 8.21 -11.12
N LEU A 195 -6.56 7.36 -12.03
CA LEU A 195 -7.07 5.99 -12.16
C LEU A 195 -6.82 5.18 -10.88
N ALA A 196 -5.65 5.32 -10.24
CA ALA A 196 -5.34 4.68 -8.97
C ALA A 196 -6.36 5.06 -7.87
N ILE A 197 -6.61 6.36 -7.68
CA ILE A 197 -7.60 6.85 -6.70
C ILE A 197 -9.01 6.37 -7.04
N ASN A 198 -9.38 6.37 -8.32
CA ASN A 198 -10.70 5.92 -8.77
C ASN A 198 -10.88 4.40 -8.74
N TYR A 199 -9.79 3.65 -8.63
CA TYR A 199 -9.86 2.22 -8.37
C TYR A 199 -9.99 1.93 -6.87
N LYS A 200 -9.15 2.57 -6.04
CA LYS A 200 -9.24 2.46 -4.58
C LYS A 200 -8.95 3.81 -3.93
N GLN A 201 -9.93 4.35 -3.20
CA GLN A 201 -9.84 5.67 -2.56
C GLN A 201 -8.68 5.76 -1.55
N MET A 202 -8.18 4.62 -1.06
CA MET A 202 -7.05 4.56 -0.13
C MET A 202 -5.75 5.13 -0.73
N GLU A 203 -5.64 5.22 -2.06
CA GLU A 203 -4.52 5.90 -2.74
C GLU A 203 -4.41 7.40 -2.45
N LEU A 204 -5.43 7.98 -1.81
CA LEU A 204 -5.32 9.33 -1.24
C LEU A 204 -4.13 9.48 -0.29
N TYR A 205 -3.59 8.40 0.26
CA TYR A 205 -2.37 8.42 1.09
C TYR A 205 -1.14 8.94 0.31
N HIS A 206 -1.14 8.78 -1.02
CA HIS A 206 -0.09 9.28 -1.91
C HIS A 206 -0.44 10.64 -2.57
N SER A 207 -1.64 11.16 -2.36
CA SER A 207 -2.13 12.35 -3.06
C SER A 207 -1.29 13.60 -2.79
N LEU A 208 -0.91 13.84 -1.53
CA LEU A 208 -0.11 15.00 -1.15
C LEU A 208 1.30 14.96 -1.75
N PRO A 209 2.06 13.85 -1.72
CA PRO A 209 3.31 13.74 -2.47
C PRO A 209 3.19 14.06 -3.96
N PHE A 210 2.18 13.49 -4.65
CA PHE A 210 1.95 13.75 -6.08
C PHE A 210 1.64 15.23 -6.32
N PHE A 211 0.73 15.80 -5.53
CA PHE A 211 0.35 17.21 -5.59
C PHE A 211 1.55 18.13 -5.35
N CYS A 212 2.26 17.97 -4.23
CA CYS A 212 3.41 18.79 -3.86
C CYS A 212 4.54 18.71 -4.88
N TYR A 213 4.84 17.52 -5.42
CA TYR A 213 5.86 17.36 -6.46
C TYR A 213 5.49 18.13 -7.74
N LEU A 214 4.26 17.95 -8.23
CA LEU A 214 3.77 18.60 -9.45
C LEU A 214 3.64 20.12 -9.27
N LEU A 215 3.10 20.58 -8.14
CA LEU A 215 3.00 21.99 -7.80
C LEU A 215 4.39 22.63 -7.69
N GLY A 216 5.34 21.95 -7.05
CA GLY A 216 6.73 22.39 -7.00
C GLY A 216 7.36 22.55 -8.40
N LYS A 217 7.05 21.65 -9.34
CA LYS A 217 7.50 21.79 -10.75
C LYS A 217 6.87 23.02 -11.41
N CYS A 218 5.61 23.34 -11.11
CA CYS A 218 4.98 24.58 -11.56
C CYS A 218 5.69 25.81 -10.99
N PHE A 219 6.00 25.81 -9.69
CA PHE A 219 6.74 26.91 -9.03
C PHE A 219 8.12 27.12 -9.64
N LYS A 220 8.90 26.04 -9.86
CA LYS A 220 10.21 26.13 -10.52
C LYS A 220 10.16 26.70 -11.94
N LYS A 221 9.02 26.57 -12.64
CA LYS A 221 8.80 27.12 -13.99
C LYS A 221 8.20 28.52 -14.00
N GLY A 222 7.95 29.12 -12.83
CA GLY A 222 7.39 30.47 -12.66
C GLY A 222 5.87 30.54 -12.80
N LEU A 223 5.19 31.00 -11.75
CA LEU A 223 3.71 31.10 -11.67
C LEU A 223 3.09 32.23 -12.51
N MET A 224 3.89 33.12 -13.09
CA MET A 224 3.39 34.16 -14.01
C MET A 224 3.61 33.81 -15.50
N GLY A 225 3.98 32.55 -15.80
CA GLY A 225 4.27 32.13 -17.17
C GLY A 225 4.07 30.64 -17.41
N LYS A 226 5.13 29.94 -17.83
CA LYS A 226 5.08 28.51 -18.18
C LYS A 226 4.63 27.61 -17.02
N GLY A 227 4.88 28.01 -15.77
CA GLY A 227 4.41 27.30 -14.58
C GLY A 227 2.89 27.37 -14.40
N LEU A 228 2.26 28.52 -14.65
CA LEU A 228 0.79 28.66 -14.61
C LEU A 228 0.12 27.83 -15.68
N LEU A 229 0.65 27.86 -16.91
CA LEU A 229 0.13 27.03 -17.99
C LEU A 229 0.24 25.53 -17.66
N LEU A 230 1.34 25.10 -17.05
CA LEU A 230 1.49 23.72 -16.58
C LEU A 230 0.46 23.39 -15.48
N LEU A 231 0.25 24.29 -14.52
CA LEU A 231 -0.75 24.12 -13.46
C LEU A 231 -2.16 23.99 -14.02
N ILE A 232 -2.55 24.83 -14.98
CA ILE A 232 -3.84 24.75 -15.66
C ILE A 232 -3.98 23.41 -16.37
N LYS A 233 -2.97 23.00 -17.16
CA LYS A 233 -2.99 21.69 -17.86
C LYS A 233 -3.13 20.52 -16.88
N LEU A 234 -2.45 20.57 -15.74
CA LEU A 234 -2.55 19.54 -14.69
C LEU A 234 -3.92 19.56 -14.02
N GLY A 235 -4.46 20.73 -13.69
CA GLY A 235 -5.82 20.85 -13.14
C GLY A 235 -6.87 20.31 -14.09
N SER A 236 -6.80 20.70 -15.38
CA SER A 236 -7.70 20.22 -16.42
C SER A 236 -7.62 18.71 -16.61
N ILE A 237 -6.43 18.11 -16.66
CA ILE A 237 -6.31 16.66 -16.89
C ILE A 237 -6.86 15.85 -15.70
N VAL A 238 -6.68 16.34 -14.46
CA VAL A 238 -7.26 15.71 -13.27
C VAL A 238 -8.79 15.77 -13.34
N VAL A 239 -9.37 16.95 -13.60
CA VAL A 239 -10.83 17.11 -13.69
C VAL A 239 -11.42 16.23 -14.78
N VAL A 240 -10.82 16.21 -15.97
CA VAL A 240 -11.27 15.36 -17.09
C VAL A 240 -11.17 13.87 -16.73
N SER A 241 -10.07 13.44 -16.11
CA SER A 241 -9.89 12.02 -15.73
C SER A 241 -10.95 11.57 -14.73
N PHE A 242 -11.24 12.39 -13.70
CA PHE A 242 -12.31 12.11 -12.75
C PHE A 242 -13.69 12.12 -13.42
N ALA A 243 -13.98 13.12 -14.26
CA ALA A 243 -15.26 13.20 -14.97
C ALA A 243 -15.52 11.96 -15.85
N VAL A 244 -14.49 11.44 -16.52
CA VAL A 244 -14.59 10.22 -17.34
C VAL A 244 -14.89 8.99 -16.46
N CYS A 245 -14.20 8.81 -15.33
CA CYS A 245 -14.48 7.70 -14.42
C CYS A 245 -15.89 7.77 -13.81
N TRP A 246 -16.38 8.99 -13.53
CA TRP A 246 -17.65 9.22 -12.82
C TRP A 246 -18.84 9.46 -13.75
N LEU A 247 -18.65 9.47 -15.07
CA LEU A 247 -19.63 9.93 -16.07
C LEU A 247 -21.08 9.46 -15.82
N PRO A 248 -21.40 8.16 -15.61
CA PRO A 248 -22.78 7.73 -15.41
C PRO A 248 -23.36 8.15 -14.05
N PHE A 249 -22.52 8.46 -13.07
CA PHE A 249 -22.90 8.96 -11.74
C PHE A 249 -23.06 10.48 -11.69
N CYS A 250 -22.52 11.21 -12.68
CA CYS A 250 -22.59 12.67 -12.74
C CYS A 250 -23.97 13.24 -13.11
N SER A 251 -24.93 12.39 -13.48
CA SER A 251 -26.26 12.83 -13.95
C SER A 251 -27.10 13.46 -12.83
N GLU A 252 -26.94 12.99 -11.60
CA GLU A 252 -27.74 13.42 -10.44
C GLU A 252 -26.81 13.65 -9.25
N VAL A 253 -26.99 14.77 -8.54
CA VAL A 253 -26.15 15.11 -7.37
C VAL A 253 -26.27 14.05 -6.27
N GLU A 254 -27.45 13.47 -6.10
CA GLU A 254 -27.71 12.40 -5.12
C GLU A 254 -26.86 11.15 -5.39
N GLN A 255 -26.68 10.77 -6.66
CA GLN A 255 -25.83 9.64 -7.05
C GLN A 255 -24.38 9.89 -6.62
N ILE A 256 -23.84 11.09 -6.91
CA ILE A 256 -22.48 11.46 -6.50
C ILE A 256 -22.33 11.41 -4.98
N LEU A 257 -23.27 12.02 -4.25
CA LEU A 257 -23.23 12.07 -2.79
C LEU A 257 -23.33 10.67 -2.18
N GLN A 258 -24.15 9.78 -2.74
CA GLN A 258 -24.29 8.42 -2.26
C GLN A 258 -23.00 7.62 -2.47
N VAL A 259 -22.38 7.71 -3.65
CA VAL A 259 -21.09 7.06 -3.89
C VAL A 259 -20.06 7.58 -2.88
N LEU A 260 -19.94 8.91 -2.71
CA LEU A 260 -19.01 9.50 -1.75
C LEU A 260 -19.21 9.03 -0.31
N ARG A 261 -20.47 8.89 0.15
CA ARG A 261 -20.80 8.34 1.48
C ARG A 261 -20.35 6.89 1.65
N ARG A 262 -20.42 6.08 0.59
CA ARG A 262 -19.90 4.70 0.60
C ARG A 262 -18.37 4.66 0.63
N LEU A 263 -17.71 5.54 -0.13
CA LEU A 263 -16.24 5.60 -0.16
C LEU A 263 -15.63 6.06 1.16
N PHE A 264 -16.30 6.99 1.85
CA PHE A 264 -15.85 7.59 3.11
C PHE A 264 -16.90 7.40 4.20
N PRO A 265 -17.00 6.20 4.80
CA PRO A 265 -17.98 5.93 5.85
C PRO A 265 -17.55 6.58 7.18
N VAL A 266 -17.94 7.84 7.38
CA VAL A 266 -17.56 8.66 8.55
C VAL A 266 -18.12 8.09 9.88
N ASP A 267 -19.15 7.26 9.82
CA ASP A 267 -19.84 6.72 11.00
C ASP A 267 -19.12 5.53 11.68
N ARG A 268 -17.96 5.11 11.16
CA ARG A 268 -17.16 4.01 11.73
C ARG A 268 -16.31 4.49 12.91
N GLY A 269 -15.97 3.58 13.83
CA GLY A 269 -15.15 3.90 15.00
C GLY A 269 -13.65 4.09 14.68
N LEU A 270 -12.89 4.68 15.61
CA LEU A 270 -11.44 5.02 15.50
C LEU A 270 -10.52 3.85 15.06
N PHE A 271 -10.93 2.62 15.33
CA PHE A 271 -10.37 1.41 14.75
C PHE A 271 -11.38 0.30 15.02
N GLU A 272 -11.66 -0.49 13.98
CA GLU A 272 -12.58 -1.63 14.04
C GLU A 272 -11.81 -2.91 14.44
N ASP A 273 -10.58 -3.05 13.94
CA ASP A 273 -9.73 -4.22 14.13
C ASP A 273 -8.38 -3.89 14.82
N LYS A 274 -7.59 -4.93 15.09
CA LYS A 274 -6.27 -4.85 15.73
C LYS A 274 -5.23 -4.48 14.68
N VAL A 275 -5.08 -3.18 14.48
CA VAL A 275 -4.18 -2.59 13.48
C VAL A 275 -2.91 -2.07 14.15
N ALA A 276 -1.78 -2.14 13.44
CA ALA A 276 -0.49 -1.64 13.90
C ALA A 276 -0.37 -0.10 13.86
N ASN A 277 -1.37 0.62 14.36
CA ASN A 277 -1.40 2.08 14.43
C ASN A 277 -1.28 2.59 15.90
N ILE A 278 -1.09 3.90 16.05
CA ILE A 278 -0.87 4.49 17.38
C ILE A 278 -2.11 4.32 18.27
N TRP A 279 -3.30 4.41 17.68
CA TRP A 279 -4.58 4.40 18.39
C TRP A 279 -4.84 3.03 19.02
N CYS A 280 -4.66 1.96 18.25
CA CYS A 280 -4.83 0.59 18.73
C CYS A 280 -3.80 0.26 19.81
N THR A 281 -2.53 0.63 19.59
CA THR A 281 -1.44 0.35 20.56
C THR A 281 -1.66 1.10 21.88
N LEU A 282 -1.97 2.39 21.82
CA LEU A 282 -2.25 3.19 23.02
C LEU A 282 -3.54 2.77 23.72
N SER A 283 -4.52 2.22 23.00
CA SER A 283 -5.79 1.76 23.58
C SER A 283 -5.64 0.63 24.61
N VAL A 284 -4.51 -0.08 24.58
CA VAL A 284 -4.13 -1.10 25.55
C VAL A 284 -3.78 -0.45 26.90
N LEU A 285 -3.12 0.71 26.88
CA LEU A 285 -2.68 1.43 28.07
C LEU A 285 -3.73 2.42 28.58
N ILE A 286 -4.34 3.16 27.66
CA ILE A 286 -5.32 4.20 27.94
C ILE A 286 -6.56 3.86 27.13
N LYS A 287 -7.72 3.67 27.77
CA LYS A 287 -8.98 3.41 27.04
C LYS A 287 -9.47 4.68 26.31
N ILE A 288 -8.82 5.02 25.19
CA ILE A 288 -9.06 6.26 24.43
C ILE A 288 -10.55 6.46 24.12
N LYS A 289 -11.26 5.39 23.75
CA LYS A 289 -12.70 5.41 23.44
C LYS A 289 -13.58 5.82 24.63
N THR A 290 -13.12 5.64 25.88
CA THR A 290 -13.85 6.04 27.09
C THR A 290 -13.43 7.42 27.60
N VAL A 291 -12.21 7.86 27.28
CA VAL A 291 -11.65 9.13 27.76
C VAL A 291 -11.98 10.29 26.81
N LEU A 292 -12.00 10.06 25.49
CA LEU A 292 -12.21 11.09 24.49
C LEU A 292 -13.49 10.84 23.69
N SER A 293 -14.22 11.90 23.33
CA SER A 293 -15.36 11.79 22.41
C SER A 293 -14.92 11.44 20.99
N SER A 294 -15.77 10.78 20.19
CA SER A 294 -15.47 10.42 18.81
C SER A 294 -15.07 11.63 17.95
N GLN A 295 -15.69 12.80 18.17
CA GLN A 295 -15.35 14.03 17.45
C GLN A 295 -13.95 14.54 17.81
N THR A 296 -13.54 14.44 19.08
CA THR A 296 -12.18 14.81 19.51
C THR A 296 -11.15 13.84 18.98
N GLN A 297 -11.46 12.53 19.00
CA GLN A 297 -10.61 11.50 18.39
C GLN A 297 -10.36 11.80 16.91
N PHE A 298 -11.42 12.08 16.14
CA PHE A 298 -11.31 12.44 14.72
C PHE A 298 -10.44 13.69 14.49
N LYS A 299 -10.68 14.77 15.24
CA LYS A 299 -9.89 16.01 15.14
C LYS A 299 -8.42 15.79 15.48
N LEU A 300 -8.13 15.00 16.52
CA LEU A 300 -6.78 14.70 16.95
C LEU A 300 -6.05 13.82 15.90
N SER A 301 -6.71 12.79 15.37
CA SER A 301 -6.19 11.97 14.28
C SER A 301 -5.86 12.79 13.05
N PHE A 302 -6.77 13.69 12.65
CA PHE A 302 -6.51 14.63 11.56
C PHE A 302 -5.29 15.52 11.84
N ALA A 303 -5.22 16.13 13.02
CA ALA A 303 -4.12 17.02 13.38
C ALA A 303 -2.77 16.29 13.41
N LEU A 304 -2.67 15.12 14.05
CA LEU A 304 -1.43 14.34 14.09
C LEU A 304 -1.00 13.86 12.70
N THR A 305 -1.96 13.39 11.89
CA THR A 305 -1.68 12.99 10.51
C THR A 305 -1.14 14.17 9.72
N PHE A 306 -1.83 15.32 9.74
CA PHE A 306 -1.46 16.52 8.99
C PHE A 306 -0.11 17.10 9.44
N LEU A 307 0.12 17.23 10.74
CA LEU A 307 1.37 17.78 11.27
C LEU A 307 2.58 16.88 10.97
N SER A 308 2.40 15.56 10.99
CA SER A 308 3.50 14.62 10.71
C SER A 308 3.92 14.61 9.23
N LEU A 309 3.00 14.85 8.29
CA LEU A 309 3.31 14.88 6.85
C LEU A 309 3.78 16.25 6.33
N LEU A 310 3.51 17.33 7.10
CA LEU A 310 3.75 18.71 6.67
C LEU A 310 5.21 19.02 6.31
N PRO A 311 6.24 18.58 7.07
CA PRO A 311 7.63 18.89 6.74
C PRO A 311 8.06 18.32 5.37
N CYS A 312 7.66 17.08 5.08
CA CYS A 312 7.96 16.42 3.81
C CYS A 312 7.25 17.13 2.64
N CYS A 313 5.98 17.50 2.80
CA CYS A 313 5.20 18.18 1.78
C CYS A 313 5.74 19.58 1.45
N ILE A 314 6.09 20.37 2.47
CA ILE A 314 6.71 21.69 2.29
C ILE A 314 8.04 21.55 1.54
N LYS A 315 8.92 20.65 1.99
CA LYS A 315 10.23 20.45 1.35
C LYS A 315 10.06 20.06 -0.12
N LEU A 316 9.18 19.09 -0.41
CA LEU A 316 8.97 18.59 -1.76
C LEU A 316 8.41 19.67 -2.70
N THR A 317 7.53 20.53 -2.19
CA THR A 317 6.97 21.66 -2.95
C THR A 317 8.03 22.70 -3.28
N LEU A 318 8.90 23.03 -2.32
CA LEU A 318 9.97 24.03 -2.52
C LEU A 318 11.12 23.49 -3.38
N GLN A 319 11.42 22.20 -3.26
CA GLN A 319 12.54 21.54 -3.93
C GLN A 319 12.11 20.20 -4.54
N PRO A 320 11.28 20.21 -5.59
CA PRO A 320 10.85 18.98 -6.26
C PRO A 320 12.07 18.25 -6.83
N SER A 321 12.24 17.01 -6.39
CA SER A 321 13.23 16.03 -6.87
C SER A 321 12.59 14.64 -6.85
N LEU A 322 13.01 13.73 -7.73
CA LEU A 322 12.45 12.37 -7.78
C LEU A 322 12.79 11.57 -6.52
N LYS A 323 14.00 11.74 -5.97
CA LYS A 323 14.41 11.12 -4.71
C LYS A 323 13.55 11.60 -3.54
N GLY A 324 13.37 12.92 -3.40
CA GLY A 324 12.50 13.51 -2.39
C GLY A 324 11.03 13.11 -2.56
N PHE A 325 10.55 12.96 -3.80
CA PHE A 325 9.21 12.47 -4.08
C PHE A 325 9.01 11.04 -3.56
N LYS A 326 9.96 10.12 -3.80
CA LYS A 326 9.88 8.74 -3.30
C LYS A 326 9.87 8.66 -1.78
N TYR A 327 10.69 9.43 -1.08
CA TYR A 327 10.64 9.47 0.38
C TYR A 327 9.37 10.12 0.92
N ALA A 328 8.87 11.16 0.24
CA ALA A 328 7.59 11.76 0.62
C ALA A 328 6.42 10.77 0.45
N LEU A 329 6.43 9.91 -0.59
CA LEU A 329 5.45 8.83 -0.73
C LEU A 329 5.47 7.90 0.50
N VAL A 330 6.65 7.46 0.92
CA VAL A 330 6.82 6.61 2.12
C VAL A 330 6.33 7.34 3.38
N SER A 331 6.87 8.53 3.67
CA SER A 331 6.56 9.27 4.90
C SER A 331 5.09 9.66 4.99
N CYS A 332 4.48 10.14 3.90
CA CYS A 332 3.07 10.53 3.91
C CYS A 332 2.17 9.32 4.11
N ALA A 333 2.37 8.24 3.34
CA ALA A 333 1.57 7.03 3.50
C ALA A 333 1.71 6.41 4.90
N LEU A 334 2.92 6.42 5.47
CA LEU A 334 3.17 5.92 6.81
C LEU A 334 2.54 6.81 7.90
N SER A 335 2.56 8.13 7.72
CA SER A 335 1.83 9.07 8.58
C SER A 335 0.33 8.81 8.57
N PHE A 336 -0.27 8.61 7.39
CA PHE A 336 -1.69 8.23 7.27
C PHE A 336 -1.94 6.88 7.97
N PHE A 337 -1.12 5.87 7.74
CA PHE A 337 -1.28 4.55 8.37
C PHE A 337 -1.18 4.61 9.92
N LEU A 338 -0.27 5.40 10.47
CA LEU A 338 -0.04 5.47 11.91
C LEU A 338 -1.06 6.33 12.66
N PHE A 339 -1.52 7.44 12.07
CA PHE A 339 -2.26 8.48 12.78
C PHE A 339 -3.68 8.72 12.27
N SER A 340 -4.07 8.17 11.12
CA SER A 340 -5.44 8.35 10.60
C SER A 340 -6.48 7.76 11.54
N PHE A 341 -7.69 8.33 11.48
CA PHE A 341 -8.83 7.92 12.28
C PHE A 341 -9.37 6.54 11.88
N GLN A 342 -9.19 6.13 10.64
CA GLN A 342 -9.60 4.81 10.18
C GLN A 342 -8.51 4.22 9.29
N VAL A 343 -8.03 3.05 9.67
CA VAL A 343 -6.96 2.31 8.99
C VAL A 343 -7.29 0.82 9.10
N HIS A 344 -6.94 0.06 8.08
CA HIS A 344 -7.01 -1.39 8.06
C HIS A 344 -5.60 -1.98 8.04
N GLU A 345 -5.42 -3.22 8.51
CA GLU A 345 -4.11 -3.90 8.53
C GLU A 345 -3.47 -3.94 7.14
N LYS A 346 -4.30 -4.18 6.11
CA LYS A 346 -3.91 -4.25 4.69
C LYS A 346 -3.42 -2.91 4.13
N SER A 347 -3.78 -1.78 4.73
CA SER A 347 -3.39 -0.45 4.23
C SER A 347 -1.87 -0.21 4.32
N ILE A 348 -1.12 -1.03 5.06
CA ILE A 348 0.34 -0.96 5.09
C ILE A 348 0.97 -1.17 3.71
N LEU A 349 0.28 -1.86 2.79
CA LEU A 349 0.71 -2.05 1.40
C LEU A 349 0.94 -0.73 0.66
N LEU A 350 0.17 0.32 1.00
CA LEU A 350 0.36 1.66 0.45
C LEU A 350 1.73 2.23 0.82
N VAL A 351 2.27 1.88 2.00
CA VAL A 351 3.62 2.29 2.41
C VAL A 351 4.67 1.36 1.80
N SER A 352 4.39 0.07 1.76
CA SER A 352 5.34 -0.95 1.30
C SER A 352 5.76 -0.78 -0.16
N ILE A 353 4.84 -0.39 -1.06
CA ILE A 353 5.20 -0.17 -2.47
C ILE A 353 6.21 0.97 -2.65
N PRO A 354 6.01 2.18 -2.11
CA PRO A 354 7.04 3.21 -2.06
C PRO A 354 8.36 2.76 -1.43
N VAL A 355 8.33 1.97 -0.36
CA VAL A 355 9.54 1.41 0.27
C VAL A 355 10.30 0.48 -0.69
N CYS A 356 9.57 -0.34 -1.43
CA CYS A 356 10.09 -1.14 -2.54
C CYS A 356 10.80 -0.29 -3.61
N LEU A 357 10.34 0.94 -3.89
CA LEU A 357 10.96 1.86 -4.87
C LEU A 357 12.26 2.51 -4.40
N VAL A 358 12.57 2.44 -3.09
CA VAL A 358 13.78 3.00 -2.48
C VAL A 358 14.75 1.92 -1.96
N ILE A 359 14.48 0.65 -2.24
CA ILE A 359 15.30 -0.47 -1.77
C ILE A 359 16.74 -0.43 -2.30
N ASN A 360 16.95 0.13 -3.50
CA ASN A 360 18.31 0.28 -4.03
C ASN A 360 19.12 1.32 -3.27
N GLU A 361 18.45 2.35 -2.76
CA GLU A 361 19.05 3.48 -2.07
C GLU A 361 19.30 3.20 -0.58
N ILE A 362 18.44 2.42 0.07
CA ILE A 362 18.50 2.07 1.50
C ILE A 362 18.06 0.61 1.73
N PRO A 363 18.84 -0.37 1.25
CA PRO A 363 18.42 -1.78 1.19
C PRO A 363 18.14 -2.40 2.55
N PHE A 364 18.98 -2.12 3.56
CA PHE A 364 18.83 -2.68 4.91
C PHE A 364 17.50 -2.26 5.54
N MET A 365 17.23 -0.94 5.60
CA MET A 365 16.01 -0.40 6.21
C MET A 365 14.76 -0.76 5.42
N SER A 366 14.84 -0.77 4.09
CA SER A 366 13.71 -1.18 3.24
C SER A 366 13.37 -2.65 3.43
N THR A 367 14.37 -3.54 3.46
CA THR A 367 14.14 -4.97 3.71
C THR A 367 13.52 -5.19 5.09
N TRP A 368 14.04 -4.53 6.13
CA TRP A 368 13.48 -4.61 7.48
C TRP A 368 12.03 -4.15 7.53
N PHE A 369 11.72 -2.99 6.93
CA PHE A 369 10.35 -2.49 6.83
C PHE A 369 9.43 -3.49 6.13
N LEU A 370 9.85 -4.05 4.99
CA LEU A 370 9.02 -4.97 4.21
C LEU A 370 8.74 -6.29 4.95
N LEU A 371 9.69 -6.79 5.75
CA LEU A 371 9.46 -7.92 6.64
C LEU A 371 8.46 -7.58 7.75
N VAL A 372 8.63 -6.45 8.43
CA VAL A 372 7.69 -5.98 9.47
C VAL A 372 6.30 -5.75 8.91
N SER A 373 6.18 -5.18 7.71
CA SER A 373 4.89 -4.95 7.05
C SER A 373 4.14 -6.25 6.72
N THR A 374 4.87 -7.32 6.41
CA THR A 374 4.26 -8.64 6.18
C THR A 374 3.86 -9.25 7.52
N PHE A 375 4.74 -9.17 8.53
CA PHE A 375 4.46 -9.64 9.89
C PHE A 375 3.26 -8.93 10.53
N SER A 376 3.06 -7.64 10.30
CA SER A 376 1.93 -6.89 10.86
C SER A 376 0.57 -7.40 10.39
N MET A 377 0.53 -8.13 9.26
CA MET A 377 -0.69 -8.75 8.73
C MET A 377 -0.86 -10.21 9.17
N LEU A 378 0.06 -10.79 9.96
CA LEU A 378 0.00 -12.18 10.41
C LEU A 378 -1.36 -12.58 11.01
N PRO A 379 -2.02 -11.80 11.90
CA PRO A 379 -3.29 -12.20 12.48
C PRO A 379 -4.38 -12.40 11.42
N LEU A 380 -4.39 -11.56 10.38
CA LEU A 380 -5.31 -11.70 9.24
C LEU A 380 -5.01 -12.98 8.46
N LEU A 381 -3.73 -13.23 8.15
CA LEU A 381 -3.30 -14.40 7.39
C LEU A 381 -3.60 -15.72 8.13
N LEU A 382 -3.51 -15.72 9.46
CA LEU A 382 -3.90 -16.86 10.29
C LEU A 382 -5.41 -17.11 10.21
N LYS A 383 -6.25 -16.06 10.28
CA LYS A 383 -7.72 -16.19 10.17
C LYS A 383 -8.15 -16.84 8.85
N ASP A 384 -7.36 -16.68 7.79
CA ASP A 384 -7.64 -17.22 6.46
C ASP A 384 -6.92 -18.54 6.15
N GLY A 385 -6.15 -19.09 7.08
CA GLY A 385 -5.42 -20.35 6.89
C GLY A 385 -4.20 -20.25 5.97
N LEU A 386 -3.56 -19.08 5.91
CA LEU A 386 -2.45 -18.78 4.99
C LEU A 386 -1.05 -18.89 5.64
N LEU A 387 -0.94 -19.51 6.82
CA LEU A 387 0.33 -19.60 7.58
C LEU A 387 1.48 -20.16 6.77
N LEU A 388 1.27 -21.28 6.06
CA LEU A 388 2.31 -21.92 5.26
C LEU A 388 2.81 -20.98 4.15
N SER A 389 1.87 -20.36 3.43
CA SER A 389 2.19 -19.39 2.38
C SER A 389 2.97 -18.20 2.95
N TYR A 390 2.57 -17.70 4.11
CA TYR A 390 3.26 -16.62 4.82
C TYR A 390 4.71 -16.98 5.16
N ILE A 391 4.94 -18.13 5.79
CA ILE A 391 6.29 -18.56 6.20
C ILE A 391 7.19 -18.70 4.97
N VAL A 392 6.74 -19.46 3.97
CA VAL A 392 7.56 -19.78 2.79
C VAL A 392 7.89 -18.52 1.99
N THR A 393 6.90 -17.66 1.71
CA THR A 393 7.12 -16.43 0.93
C THR A 393 7.98 -15.42 1.69
N THR A 394 7.79 -15.27 3.00
CA THR A 394 8.59 -14.35 3.84
C THR A 394 10.05 -14.79 3.90
N LEU A 395 10.32 -16.08 4.12
CA LEU A 395 11.68 -16.62 4.12
C LEU A 395 12.33 -16.50 2.74
N ALA A 396 11.64 -16.87 1.66
CA ALA A 396 12.15 -16.74 0.31
C ALA A 396 12.49 -15.28 -0.04
N PHE A 397 11.61 -14.34 0.29
CA PHE A 397 11.84 -12.91 0.11
C PHE A 397 13.07 -12.43 0.89
N PHE A 398 13.21 -12.84 2.16
CA PHE A 398 14.35 -12.46 2.98
C PHE A 398 15.67 -12.98 2.38
N THR A 399 15.72 -14.25 1.96
CA THR A 399 16.88 -14.85 1.29
C THR A 399 17.24 -14.09 0.01
N VAL A 400 16.25 -13.76 -0.82
CA VAL A 400 16.46 -12.96 -2.04
C VAL A 400 17.04 -11.59 -1.71
N CYS A 401 16.55 -10.91 -0.68
CA CYS A 401 17.06 -9.60 -0.28
C CYS A 401 18.51 -9.67 0.21
N ILE A 402 18.86 -10.68 1.04
CA ILE A 402 20.24 -10.91 1.48
C ILE A 402 21.16 -11.13 0.28
N ALA A 403 20.80 -12.05 -0.61
CA ALA A 403 21.62 -12.42 -1.76
C ALA A 403 21.77 -11.27 -2.78
N SER A 404 20.71 -10.48 -2.97
CA SER A 404 20.68 -9.43 -4.01
C SER A 404 21.32 -8.12 -3.58
N PHE A 405 21.23 -7.78 -2.29
CA PHE A 405 21.63 -6.47 -1.79
C PHE A 405 22.79 -6.49 -0.79
N SER A 406 23.23 -7.66 -0.33
CA SER A 406 24.24 -7.81 0.73
C SER A 406 23.90 -6.94 1.96
N ILE A 407 22.66 -7.06 2.44
CA ILE A 407 22.07 -6.12 3.41
C ILE A 407 22.91 -5.95 4.69
N PHE A 408 23.67 -6.96 5.10
CA PHE A 408 24.50 -6.93 6.31
C PHE A 408 25.88 -6.30 6.10
N GLU A 409 26.35 -6.22 4.84
CA GLU A 409 27.59 -5.54 4.47
C GLU A 409 27.34 -4.03 4.29
N LYS A 410 26.17 -3.66 3.77
CA LYS A 410 25.77 -2.27 3.48
C LYS A 410 25.01 -1.61 4.64
N THR A 411 25.64 -1.55 5.80
CA THR A 411 25.07 -0.94 7.01
C THR A 411 25.86 0.27 7.50
N SER A 412 26.76 0.83 6.69
CA SER A 412 27.53 2.00 7.11
C SER A 412 26.62 3.22 7.32
N GLU A 413 27.10 4.25 8.02
CA GLU A 413 26.35 5.51 8.18
C GLU A 413 25.98 6.15 6.82
N ASP A 414 26.82 5.93 5.80
CA ASP A 414 26.60 6.38 4.43
C ASP A 414 25.49 5.55 3.74
N ASP A 415 25.51 4.22 3.90
CA ASP A 415 24.48 3.33 3.34
C ASP A 415 23.10 3.56 3.97
N LEU A 416 23.08 3.97 5.24
CA LEU A 416 21.84 4.34 5.94
C LEU A 416 21.39 5.77 5.63
N GLN A 417 22.16 6.53 4.84
CA GLN A 417 21.94 7.94 4.52
C GLN A 417 21.85 8.86 5.75
N LEU A 418 22.57 8.50 6.82
CA LEU A 418 22.56 9.23 8.09
C LEU A 418 23.82 10.05 8.33
N LYS A 419 24.84 10.00 7.46
CA LYS A 419 26.14 10.68 7.64
C LYS A 419 26.03 12.16 8.09
N THR A 420 25.16 12.92 7.44
CA THR A 420 25.02 14.36 7.70
C THR A 420 24.27 14.63 9.01
N PHE A 421 23.38 13.72 9.40
CA PHE A 421 22.71 13.75 10.70
C PHE A 421 23.64 13.30 11.83
N SER A 422 24.31 12.16 11.64
CA SER A 422 25.25 11.55 12.59
C SER A 422 26.41 12.50 12.89
N SER A 423 26.98 13.16 11.89
CA SER A 423 28.07 14.13 12.09
C SER A 423 27.63 15.36 12.90
N SER A 424 26.39 15.83 12.71
CA SER A 424 25.83 16.93 13.49
C SER A 424 25.51 16.52 14.93
N LEU A 425 25.04 15.30 15.15
CA LEU A 425 24.70 14.77 16.48
C LEU A 425 25.91 14.28 17.28
N ARG A 426 26.96 13.81 16.61
CA ARG A 426 28.20 13.35 17.26
C ARG A 426 28.87 14.45 18.10
N ARG A 427 28.54 15.71 17.83
CA ARG A 427 28.96 16.86 18.65
C ARG A 427 28.30 16.88 20.04
N TYR A 428 27.11 16.29 20.19
CA TYR A 428 26.31 16.30 21.41
C TYR A 428 26.16 14.90 22.04
N ILE A 429 26.19 13.81 21.26
CA ILE A 429 25.99 12.43 21.72
C ILE A 429 27.12 11.53 21.17
N PRO A 430 28.17 11.24 21.97
CA PRO A 430 29.35 10.49 21.52
C PRO A 430 29.06 9.02 21.15
N TRP A 431 28.05 8.39 21.78
CA TRP A 431 27.68 6.98 21.53
C TRP A 431 27.16 6.73 20.10
N PHE A 432 26.83 7.76 19.33
CA PHE A 432 26.35 7.60 17.95
C PHE A 432 27.36 6.87 17.03
N ARG A 433 28.64 6.77 17.42
CA ARG A 433 29.65 5.94 16.71
C ARG A 433 29.28 4.45 16.62
N THR A 434 28.47 3.92 17.54
CA THR A 434 28.03 2.51 17.53
C THR A 434 26.68 2.31 16.83
N PHE A 435 26.10 3.37 16.26
CA PHE A 435 24.74 3.34 15.70
C PHE A 435 24.53 2.24 14.62
N PRO A 436 25.45 2.02 13.65
CA PRO A 436 25.36 0.90 12.73
C PRO A 436 25.25 -0.48 13.40
N ASN A 437 26.04 -0.72 14.44
CA ASN A 437 26.02 -1.99 15.18
C ASN A 437 24.72 -2.13 15.99
N LEU A 438 24.25 -1.03 16.58
CA LEU A 438 22.95 -0.99 17.25
C LEU A 438 21.81 -1.35 16.29
N MET A 439 21.84 -0.84 15.05
CA MET A 439 20.82 -1.15 14.03
C MET A 439 20.85 -2.63 13.64
N LYS A 440 22.03 -3.25 13.50
CA LYS A 440 22.14 -4.71 13.27
C LYS A 440 21.57 -5.51 14.43
N SER A 441 21.92 -5.16 15.66
CA SER A 441 21.39 -5.84 16.86
C SER A 441 19.88 -5.67 16.97
N ALA A 442 19.36 -4.46 16.74
CA ALA A 442 17.92 -4.18 16.75
C ALA A 442 17.17 -4.98 15.67
N PHE A 443 17.75 -5.10 14.47
CA PHE A 443 17.22 -5.94 13.41
C PHE A 443 17.18 -7.42 13.82
N LEU A 444 18.26 -7.96 14.40
CA LEU A 444 18.29 -9.36 14.84
C LEU A 444 17.26 -9.64 15.94
N VAL A 445 17.15 -8.74 16.93
CA VAL A 445 16.12 -8.80 17.97
C VAL A 445 14.72 -8.75 17.35
N SER A 446 14.48 -7.86 16.39
CA SER A 446 13.22 -7.72 15.67
C SER A 446 12.83 -9.02 14.96
N ILE A 447 13.73 -9.60 14.15
CA ILE A 447 13.49 -10.86 13.42
C ILE A 447 13.21 -12.01 14.39
N THR A 448 13.97 -12.09 15.48
CA THR A 448 13.81 -13.12 16.51
C THR A 448 12.44 -12.99 17.20
N LEU A 449 12.06 -11.78 17.59
CA LEU A 449 10.78 -11.48 18.21
C LEU A 449 9.61 -11.79 17.27
N MET A 450 9.70 -11.40 16.00
CA MET A 450 8.68 -11.72 14.99
C MET A 450 8.55 -13.24 14.78
N GLY A 451 9.67 -13.97 14.77
CA GLY A 451 9.68 -15.43 14.69
C GLY A 451 9.01 -16.10 15.89
N ILE A 452 9.36 -15.68 17.11
CA ILE A 452 8.75 -16.17 18.35
C ILE A 452 7.25 -15.87 18.37
N LEU A 453 6.84 -14.63 18.09
CA LEU A 453 5.43 -14.25 18.05
C LEU A 453 4.65 -15.00 16.95
N THR A 454 5.28 -15.26 15.80
CA THR A 454 4.68 -16.10 14.76
C THR A 454 4.42 -17.50 15.27
N LEU A 455 5.42 -18.14 15.89
CA LEU A 455 5.29 -19.48 16.45
C LEU A 455 4.21 -19.52 17.53
N MET A 456 4.26 -18.60 18.50
CA MET A 456 3.27 -18.52 19.57
C MET A 456 1.86 -18.31 19.04
N SER A 457 1.68 -17.41 18.06
CA SER A 457 0.36 -17.14 17.46
C SER A 457 -0.20 -18.34 16.68
N ALA A 458 0.68 -19.24 16.22
CA ALA A 458 0.30 -20.40 15.43
C ALA A 458 0.07 -21.67 16.27
N THR A 459 0.73 -21.80 17.44
CA THR A 459 0.72 -23.06 18.22
C THR A 459 0.11 -22.95 19.60
N LEU A 460 0.01 -21.75 20.18
CA LEU A 460 -0.51 -21.56 21.53
C LEU A 460 -1.92 -20.97 21.48
N ASP A 461 -2.79 -21.50 22.33
CA ASP A 461 -4.06 -20.87 22.62
C ASP A 461 -3.84 -19.63 23.50
N PRO A 462 -4.48 -18.49 23.18
CA PRO A 462 -4.39 -17.31 24.03
C PRO A 462 -5.03 -17.60 25.40
N PRO A 463 -4.49 -17.03 26.50
CA PRO A 463 -5.10 -17.18 27.81
C PRO A 463 -6.56 -16.73 27.80
N LYS A 464 -7.47 -17.47 28.47
CA LYS A 464 -8.93 -17.16 28.48
C LYS A 464 -9.26 -15.72 28.89
N LYS A 465 -8.45 -15.11 29.75
CA LYS A 465 -8.61 -13.71 30.19
C LYS A 465 -8.18 -12.67 29.14
N LEU A 466 -7.37 -13.07 28.16
CA LEU A 466 -6.78 -12.20 27.13
C LEU A 466 -6.87 -12.88 25.75
N PRO A 467 -8.09 -13.06 25.19
CA PRO A 467 -8.30 -13.78 23.94
C PRO A 467 -7.60 -13.13 22.73
N ASP A 468 -7.41 -11.80 22.78
CA ASP A 468 -6.76 -11.03 21.71
C ASP A 468 -5.25 -10.78 21.96
N LEU A 469 -4.62 -11.51 22.89
CA LEU A 469 -3.22 -11.26 23.29
C LEU A 469 -2.26 -11.24 22.10
N PHE A 470 -2.28 -12.29 21.26
CA PHE A 470 -1.34 -12.41 20.16
C PHE A 470 -1.57 -11.38 19.04
N PRO A 471 -2.82 -11.16 18.54
CA PRO A 471 -3.08 -10.09 17.59
C PRO A 471 -2.66 -8.69 18.08
N LEU A 472 -2.90 -8.39 19.36
CA LEU A 472 -2.48 -7.12 19.95
C LEU A 472 -0.96 -7.01 20.11
N ALA A 473 -0.28 -8.09 20.50
CA ALA A 473 1.18 -8.11 20.59
C ALA A 473 1.84 -7.87 19.22
N VAL A 474 1.36 -8.55 18.18
CA VAL A 474 1.82 -8.34 16.79
C VAL A 474 1.59 -6.89 16.37
N SER A 475 0.41 -6.34 16.65
CA SER A 475 0.06 -4.95 16.30
C SER A 475 0.94 -3.93 17.03
N ALA A 476 1.16 -4.10 18.33
CA ALA A 476 1.97 -3.20 19.15
C ALA A 476 3.45 -3.23 18.74
N VAL A 477 4.03 -4.42 18.55
CA VAL A 477 5.41 -4.58 18.08
C VAL A 477 5.58 -3.93 16.71
N SER A 478 4.65 -4.18 15.78
CA SER A 478 4.69 -3.60 14.44
C SER A 478 4.55 -2.06 14.46
N CYS A 479 3.65 -1.53 15.30
CA CYS A 479 3.47 -0.07 15.46
C CYS A 479 4.76 0.61 15.94
N LEU A 480 5.48 0.02 16.90
CA LEU A 480 6.75 0.56 17.38
C LEU A 480 7.81 0.63 16.27
N HIS A 481 7.90 -0.41 15.44
CA HIS A 481 8.79 -0.40 14.27
C HIS A 481 8.37 0.67 13.26
N PHE A 482 7.07 0.79 12.97
CA PHE A 482 6.57 1.80 12.03
C PHE A 482 6.81 3.23 12.51
N LEU A 483 6.71 3.52 13.82
CA LEU A 483 7.11 4.81 14.39
C LEU A 483 8.61 5.06 14.22
N PHE A 484 9.44 4.05 14.46
CA PHE A 484 10.88 4.14 14.22
C PHE A 484 11.19 4.44 12.74
N PHE A 485 10.55 3.74 11.80
CA PHE A 485 10.74 3.99 10.37
C PHE A 485 10.24 5.37 9.96
N LEU A 486 9.11 5.83 10.50
CA LEU A 486 8.60 7.18 10.23
C LEU A 486 9.62 8.24 10.65
N LEU A 487 10.22 8.09 11.84
CA LEU A 487 11.29 8.98 12.31
C LEU A 487 12.50 8.93 11.37
N TYR A 488 12.96 7.72 11.01
CA TYR A 488 14.09 7.52 10.11
C TYR A 488 13.90 8.20 8.74
N PHE A 489 12.75 7.97 8.09
CA PHE A 489 12.45 8.58 6.79
C PHE A 489 12.30 10.11 6.86
N ASN A 490 11.73 10.64 7.94
CA ASN A 490 11.67 12.08 8.16
C ASN A 490 13.06 12.69 8.37
N VAL A 491 13.94 12.02 9.13
CA VAL A 491 15.33 12.47 9.33
C VAL A 491 16.08 12.55 8.00
N ILE A 492 16.02 11.50 7.17
CA ILE A 492 16.67 11.51 5.84
C ILE A 492 16.09 12.62 4.96
N THR A 493 14.76 12.73 4.94
CA THR A 493 14.08 13.73 4.12
C THR A 493 14.45 15.14 4.56
N ILE A 494 14.57 15.44 5.85
CA ILE A 494 14.94 16.79 6.30
C ILE A 494 16.43 17.08 6.08
N TRP A 495 17.32 16.14 6.39
CA TRP A 495 18.78 16.41 6.38
C TRP A 495 19.43 16.43 4.99
N GLU A 496 18.80 15.85 3.96
CA GLU A 496 19.25 16.00 2.56
C GLU A 496 19.29 17.48 2.10
N LEU A 497 18.56 18.40 2.76
CA LEU A 497 18.63 19.85 2.51
C LEU A 497 20.01 20.46 2.76
N ARG A 498 20.80 19.88 3.68
CA ARG A 498 22.07 20.48 4.12
C ARG A 498 23.19 20.23 3.11
N ASP A 499 23.23 19.04 2.50
CA ASP A 499 24.24 18.69 1.49
C ASP A 499 24.06 19.50 0.20
N SER A 500 22.82 19.65 -0.28
CA SER A 500 22.53 20.38 -1.51
C SER A 500 22.75 21.89 -1.39
N ARG A 501 22.60 22.47 -0.19
CA ARG A 501 22.98 23.88 0.09
C ARG A 501 24.49 24.07 0.23
N ASN A 502 25.21 23.08 0.79
CA ASN A 502 26.66 23.14 0.93
C ASN A 502 27.38 22.96 -0.41
N GLN A 503 26.91 22.07 -1.29
CA GLN A 503 27.45 21.91 -2.64
C GLN A 503 27.27 23.16 -3.52
N LYS A 504 26.18 23.92 -3.33
CA LYS A 504 25.98 25.22 -4.02
C LYS A 504 26.83 26.37 -3.47
N LYS A 505 27.48 26.19 -2.32
CA LYS A 505 28.42 27.17 -1.75
C LYS A 505 29.88 26.81 -2.02
N SER A 506 30.17 25.58 -2.46
CA SER A 506 31.51 25.11 -2.80
C SER A 506 31.84 25.14 -4.30
N ASN A 507 30.84 25.45 -5.14
CA ASN A 507 30.96 25.78 -6.55
C ASN A 507 30.58 27.25 -6.72
#